data_AF-A0A9P9IY34-F1
#
_entry.id   AF-A0A9P9IY34-F1
#
_cell.length_a   1.000
_cell.length_b   1.000
_cell.length_c   1.000
_cell.angle_alpha   90.00
_cell.angle_beta   90.00
_cell.angle_gamma   90.00
#
_symmetry.space_group_name_H-M   'P 1'
#
loop_
_entity.id
_entity.type
_entity.pdbx_description
1 polymer ?
#
loop_
_entity_poly.entity_id
_entity_poly.type
_entity_poly.pdbx_seq_one_letter_code
_entity_poly.pdbx_strand_id
1 'polypeptide(L)'
;MFVTRSVTRVALRHGRNAVRHFSSSRPVAVAYHSYSLPSNLNSPPLRGDDIPETSIAQPDPLPKVHETRPPPGQQQQQLQLQRQDVTSSRPAATAATPQPLPTSAPKVAEKEAPKAKPTRPRSKLRARKAAMKLTPSAVEQLKALLDQPEPKLIKVGVRNRGCSGLAYHLEYVDQPGTFDETVEQDGVKVLIDSKALFSIIGSEMDWAEDKLSQRFVFRNPNIKEECGCGESFMV
;
A
#
# COMPACT_ATOMS: atom_id res chain seq x y z
N MET A 1 55.60 52.99 -23.98
CA MET A 1 56.34 51.83 -23.45
C MET A 1 55.60 50.57 -23.86
N PHE A 2 56.23 49.67 -24.60
CA PHE A 2 55.64 48.38 -24.99
C PHE A 2 55.94 47.34 -23.92
N VAL A 3 54.95 46.52 -23.53
CA VAL A 3 55.16 45.31 -22.74
C VAL A 3 54.46 44.16 -23.46
N THR A 4 55.27 43.37 -24.15
CA THR A 4 54.84 42.13 -24.82
C THR A 4 54.67 41.02 -23.78
N ARG A 5 53.56 40.27 -23.87
CA ARG A 5 53.37 39.04 -23.10
C ARG A 5 53.45 37.83 -24.02
N SER A 6 54.44 36.98 -23.79
CA SER A 6 54.68 35.75 -24.55
C SER A 6 53.53 34.77 -24.43
N VAL A 7 53.09 34.23 -25.57
CA VAL A 7 52.18 33.07 -25.63
C VAL A 7 53.02 31.82 -25.88
N THR A 8 53.14 30.96 -24.87
CA THR A 8 53.86 29.69 -24.96
C THR A 8 53.06 28.68 -25.79
N ARG A 9 53.65 28.19 -26.90
CA ARG A 9 53.03 27.15 -27.74
C ARG A 9 53.11 25.78 -27.07
N VAL A 10 51.96 25.15 -26.85
CA VAL A 10 51.86 23.74 -26.45
C VAL A 10 51.95 22.84 -27.68
N ALA A 11 52.91 21.91 -27.70
CA ALA A 11 53.14 21.01 -28.82
C ALA A 11 52.30 19.71 -28.69
N LEU A 12 51.27 19.54 -29.52
CA LEU A 12 50.54 18.28 -29.61
C LEU A 12 51.35 17.21 -30.38
N ARG A 13 51.91 16.25 -29.64
CA ARG A 13 52.49 15.04 -30.22
C ARG A 13 51.38 14.13 -30.76
N HIS A 14 51.29 14.02 -32.08
CA HIS A 14 50.35 13.09 -32.74
C HIS A 14 50.85 11.65 -32.60
N GLY A 15 50.22 10.89 -31.70
CA GLY A 15 50.44 9.45 -31.58
C GLY A 15 49.80 8.70 -32.74
N ARG A 16 50.62 8.16 -33.65
CA ARG A 16 50.18 7.22 -34.70
C ARG A 16 49.73 5.90 -34.05
N ASN A 17 48.43 5.70 -33.90
CA ASN A 17 47.89 4.42 -33.46
C ASN A 17 47.66 3.49 -34.66
N ALA A 18 48.14 2.26 -34.54
CA ALA A 18 48.20 1.32 -35.67
C ALA A 18 46.84 0.64 -35.92
N VAL A 19 46.36 0.70 -37.16
CA VAL A 19 45.22 -0.10 -37.62
C VAL A 19 45.66 -1.57 -37.69
N ARG A 20 45.15 -2.39 -36.77
CA ARG A 20 45.24 -3.85 -36.87
C ARG A 20 43.92 -4.39 -37.43
N HIS A 21 43.95 -4.86 -38.66
CA HIS A 21 42.84 -5.60 -39.25
C HIS A 21 42.66 -6.92 -38.50
N PHE A 22 41.54 -7.07 -37.77
CA PHE A 22 41.17 -8.35 -37.17
C PHE A 22 40.26 -9.12 -38.13
N SER A 23 40.88 -9.85 -39.05
CA SER A 23 40.17 -10.82 -39.89
C SER A 23 40.04 -12.14 -39.14
N SER A 24 38.81 -12.54 -38.81
CA SER A 24 38.32 -13.88 -39.10
C SER A 24 36.84 -14.00 -38.72
N SER A 25 36.03 -14.34 -39.70
CA SER A 25 34.67 -14.82 -39.49
C SER A 25 34.71 -16.17 -38.78
N ARG A 26 34.20 -16.23 -37.55
CA ARG A 26 33.85 -17.49 -36.88
C ARG A 26 32.36 -17.77 -37.11
N PRO A 27 31.97 -18.67 -38.03
CA PRO A 27 30.61 -19.16 -38.08
C PRO A 27 30.35 -20.04 -36.86
N VAL A 28 29.59 -19.54 -35.89
CA VAL A 28 29.00 -20.39 -34.85
C VAL A 28 27.79 -21.08 -35.46
N ALA A 29 28.03 -22.19 -36.15
CA ALA A 29 26.97 -23.04 -36.66
C ALA A 29 26.27 -23.71 -35.47
N VAL A 30 25.11 -23.17 -35.07
CA VAL A 30 24.23 -23.82 -34.09
C VAL A 30 23.59 -25.01 -34.77
N ALA A 31 24.23 -26.18 -34.67
CA ALA A 31 23.71 -27.43 -35.18
C ALA A 31 22.45 -27.81 -34.38
N TYR A 32 21.27 -27.51 -34.95
CA TYR A 32 19.98 -27.86 -34.36
C TYR A 32 19.80 -29.38 -34.38
N HIS A 33 20.13 -30.05 -33.27
CA HIS A 33 19.82 -31.46 -33.07
C HIS A 33 18.35 -31.60 -32.68
N SER A 34 17.53 -32.03 -33.64
CA SER A 34 16.16 -32.46 -33.40
C SER A 34 16.18 -33.74 -32.56
N TYR A 35 15.92 -33.64 -31.26
CA TYR A 35 15.67 -34.80 -30.41
C TYR A 35 14.43 -35.54 -30.91
N SER A 36 14.58 -36.81 -31.26
CA SER A 36 13.45 -37.73 -31.40
C SER A 36 12.96 -38.12 -30.01
N LEU A 37 11.65 -37.99 -29.78
CA LEU A 37 11.02 -38.46 -28.54
C LEU A 37 11.11 -39.99 -28.48
N PRO A 38 11.50 -40.59 -27.33
CA PRO A 38 11.54 -42.04 -27.19
C PRO A 38 10.13 -42.61 -27.30
N SER A 39 9.92 -43.54 -28.23
CA SER A 39 8.61 -44.14 -28.55
C SER A 39 8.04 -45.06 -27.46
N ASN A 40 8.70 -45.17 -26.31
CA ASN A 40 8.29 -46.03 -25.21
C ASN A 40 7.65 -45.21 -24.09
N LEU A 41 6.43 -44.74 -24.37
CA LEU A 41 5.49 -44.35 -23.33
C LEU A 41 5.01 -45.61 -22.61
N ASN A 42 5.80 -46.11 -21.65
CA ASN A 42 5.29 -47.02 -20.65
C ASN A 42 4.36 -46.20 -19.74
N SER A 43 3.08 -46.11 -20.10
CA SER A 43 2.07 -45.36 -19.36
C SER A 43 2.06 -45.84 -17.91
N PRO A 44 2.13 -44.95 -16.90
CA PRO A 44 1.88 -45.37 -15.53
C PRO A 44 0.45 -45.94 -15.44
N PRO A 45 0.23 -47.02 -14.66
CA PRO A 45 -1.10 -47.57 -14.50
C PRO A 45 -2.05 -46.49 -13.96
N LEU A 46 -3.26 -46.44 -14.50
CA LEU A 46 -4.29 -45.52 -14.04
C LEU A 46 -4.58 -45.79 -12.56
N ARG A 47 -4.52 -44.74 -11.74
CA ARG A 47 -5.02 -44.82 -10.36
C ARG A 47 -6.54 -44.82 -10.41
N GLY A 48 -7.19 -45.97 -10.21
CA GLY A 48 -8.65 -45.98 -10.09
C GLY A 48 -9.36 -47.34 -9.95
N ASP A 49 -8.79 -48.46 -10.39
CA ASP A 49 -9.54 -49.73 -10.52
C ASP A 49 -10.06 -50.37 -9.20
N ASP A 50 -9.62 -49.88 -8.03
CA ASP A 50 -10.05 -50.38 -6.71
C ASP A 50 -11.00 -49.41 -5.96
N ILE A 51 -11.50 -48.35 -6.60
CA ILE A 51 -12.51 -47.47 -6.00
C ILE A 51 -13.89 -47.94 -6.47
N PRO A 52 -14.78 -48.44 -5.57
CA PRO A 52 -16.15 -48.74 -5.97
C PRO A 52 -16.85 -47.45 -6.42
N GLU A 53 -17.50 -47.50 -7.59
CA GLU A 53 -18.36 -46.44 -8.11
C GLU A 53 -19.47 -46.11 -7.10
N THR A 54 -19.22 -45.13 -6.22
CA THR A 54 -20.25 -44.51 -5.39
C THR A 54 -21.08 -43.58 -6.27
N SER A 55 -21.92 -44.21 -7.10
CA SER A 55 -22.82 -43.53 -8.02
C SER A 55 -23.75 -42.60 -7.25
N ILE A 56 -23.71 -41.31 -7.59
CA ILE A 56 -24.56 -40.25 -7.01
C ILE A 56 -26.03 -40.39 -7.48
N ALA A 57 -26.37 -41.47 -8.20
CA ALA A 57 -27.68 -41.74 -8.77
C ALA A 57 -28.60 -42.64 -7.91
N GLN A 58 -28.33 -42.80 -6.60
CA GLN A 58 -29.36 -43.26 -5.66
C GLN A 58 -30.09 -42.07 -5.03
N PRO A 59 -31.43 -42.10 -4.96
CA PRO A 59 -32.20 -41.09 -4.23
C PRO A 59 -32.14 -41.39 -2.73
N ASP A 60 -30.99 -41.08 -2.10
CA ASP A 60 -30.89 -41.12 -0.65
C ASP A 60 -31.90 -40.15 -0.02
N PRO A 61 -32.69 -40.59 0.99
CA PRO A 61 -33.68 -39.74 1.63
C PRO A 61 -32.96 -38.60 2.37
N LEU A 62 -33.26 -37.36 1.95
CA LEU A 62 -32.67 -36.15 2.53
C LEU A 62 -32.67 -36.19 4.07
N PRO A 63 -31.53 -35.96 4.74
CA PRO A 63 -31.49 -35.94 6.19
C PRO A 63 -32.40 -34.82 6.71
N LYS A 64 -33.29 -35.16 7.65
CA LYS A 64 -34.18 -34.17 8.27
C LYS A 64 -33.36 -33.10 8.97
N VAL A 65 -33.35 -31.91 8.37
CA VAL A 65 -32.95 -30.65 9.01
C VAL A 65 -33.58 -30.59 10.40
N HIS A 66 -32.74 -30.56 11.43
CA HIS A 66 -33.22 -30.36 12.79
C HIS A 66 -33.71 -28.92 12.89
N GLU A 67 -35.00 -28.74 13.15
CA GLU A 67 -35.58 -27.43 13.40
C GLU A 67 -34.95 -26.82 14.66
N THR A 68 -33.96 -25.94 14.50
CA THR A 68 -33.50 -25.00 15.53
C THR A 68 -34.50 -23.84 15.69
N ARG A 69 -35.80 -24.16 15.74
CA ARG A 69 -36.88 -23.25 16.09
C ARG A 69 -37.39 -23.59 17.50
N PRO A 70 -37.07 -22.78 18.52
CA PRO A 70 -37.58 -23.04 19.87
C PRO A 70 -39.11 -22.94 19.90
N PRO A 71 -39.81 -23.74 20.72
CA PRO A 71 -41.26 -23.77 20.76
C PRO A 71 -41.83 -22.43 21.29
N PRO A 72 -42.91 -21.90 20.68
CA PRO A 72 -43.56 -20.68 21.15
C PRO A 72 -44.39 -21.00 22.41
N GLY A 73 -43.78 -20.95 23.59
CA GLY A 73 -44.49 -21.40 24.79
C GLY A 73 -43.90 -21.19 26.18
N GLN A 74 -42.87 -20.36 26.39
CA GLN A 74 -42.42 -19.96 27.75
C GLN A 74 -41.87 -18.52 27.81
N GLN A 75 -42.73 -17.50 27.60
CA GLN A 75 -42.32 -16.09 27.70
C GLN A 75 -42.99 -15.30 28.85
N GLN A 76 -43.73 -15.97 29.73
CA GLN A 76 -44.46 -15.31 30.83
C GLN A 76 -43.79 -15.40 32.22
N GLN A 77 -42.75 -16.23 32.41
CA GLN A 77 -42.20 -16.48 33.76
C GLN A 77 -40.90 -15.72 34.11
N GLN A 78 -40.26 -15.02 33.17
CA GLN A 78 -39.10 -14.14 33.48
C GLN A 78 -39.47 -12.66 33.69
N LEU A 79 -40.66 -12.20 33.28
CA LEU A 79 -41.08 -10.80 33.50
C LEU A 79 -41.63 -10.51 34.92
N GLN A 80 -41.66 -11.51 35.81
CA GLN A 80 -42.18 -11.36 37.19
C GLN A 80 -41.11 -11.25 38.28
N LEU A 81 -39.83 -11.61 38.03
CA LEU A 81 -38.76 -11.48 39.03
C LEU A 81 -38.03 -10.12 39.03
N GLN A 82 -38.40 -9.18 38.16
CA GLN A 82 -37.85 -7.79 38.14
C GLN A 82 -38.87 -6.71 38.53
N ARG A 83 -40.00 -7.12 39.13
CA ARG A 83 -41.07 -6.20 39.59
C ARG A 83 -41.20 -6.08 41.11
N GLN A 84 -40.19 -6.50 41.86
CA GLN A 84 -40.16 -6.44 43.33
C GLN A 84 -39.12 -5.45 43.88
N ASP A 85 -39.00 -4.26 43.28
CA ASP A 85 -38.16 -3.17 43.83
C ASP A 85 -38.76 -1.75 43.62
N VAL A 86 -40.08 -1.65 43.40
CA VAL A 86 -40.79 -0.35 43.41
C VAL A 86 -42.21 -0.49 43.98
N THR A 87 -42.37 -0.40 45.31
CA THR A 87 -43.50 0.28 46.00
C THR A 87 -43.44 0.16 47.54
N SER A 88 -42.81 1.14 48.18
CA SER A 88 -43.12 1.74 49.51
C SER A 88 -41.92 2.58 49.95
N SER A 89 -42.00 3.82 50.42
CA SER A 89 -43.18 4.67 50.70
C SER A 89 -42.76 6.16 50.81
N ARG A 90 -43.62 7.08 50.34
CA ARG A 90 -43.69 8.51 50.73
C ARG A 90 -44.84 8.67 51.76
N PRO A 91 -45.09 9.82 52.45
CA PRO A 91 -44.69 11.21 52.12
C PRO A 91 -44.33 12.16 53.32
N ALA A 92 -44.13 13.45 52.97
CA ALA A 92 -44.26 14.67 53.80
C ALA A 92 -43.14 14.92 54.86
N ALA A 93 -42.69 16.14 55.21
CA ALA A 93 -43.06 17.54 54.90
C ALA A 93 -41.86 18.48 55.28
N THR A 94 -41.75 19.81 55.05
CA THR A 94 -42.29 20.84 54.12
C THR A 94 -41.53 22.17 54.44
N ALA A 95 -41.67 23.25 53.63
CA ALA A 95 -41.20 24.65 53.86
C ALA A 95 -39.67 24.93 53.71
N ALA A 96 -39.20 26.09 53.22
CA ALA A 96 -39.86 27.24 52.55
C ALA A 96 -38.85 28.16 51.79
N THR A 97 -39.34 28.83 50.73
CA THR A 97 -39.13 30.24 50.28
C THR A 97 -37.70 30.79 49.94
N PRO A 98 -37.53 31.77 48.98
CA PRO A 98 -36.25 32.01 48.26
C PRO A 98 -35.62 33.44 48.32
N GLN A 99 -34.54 33.65 47.54
CA GLN A 99 -33.84 34.91 47.12
C GLN A 99 -32.68 35.44 48.01
N PRO A 100 -31.76 36.31 47.52
CA PRO A 100 -31.18 36.49 46.16
C PRO A 100 -29.62 36.61 46.13
N LEU A 101 -29.04 36.95 44.97
CA LEU A 101 -27.62 37.32 44.76
C LEU A 101 -27.17 38.57 45.56
N PRO A 102 -25.88 38.68 45.94
CA PRO A 102 -24.94 39.58 45.25
C PRO A 102 -23.56 38.93 44.99
N THR A 103 -22.90 39.13 43.84
CA THR A 103 -22.09 40.32 43.48
C THR A 103 -20.89 40.59 44.40
N SER A 104 -19.70 40.07 44.06
CA SER A 104 -18.42 40.82 44.16
C SER A 104 -17.20 40.02 43.63
N ALA A 105 -16.71 40.37 42.44
CA ALA A 105 -15.27 40.60 42.28
C ALA A 105 -14.96 42.02 42.82
N PRO A 106 -13.69 42.45 43.02
CA PRO A 106 -12.42 41.75 42.75
C PRO A 106 -11.46 41.74 43.97
N LYS A 107 -10.33 41.02 43.87
CA LYS A 107 -9.09 41.54 44.47
C LYS A 107 -7.84 41.13 43.70
N VAL A 108 -7.10 42.15 43.26
CA VAL A 108 -5.76 42.05 42.71
C VAL A 108 -4.82 41.55 43.81
N ALA A 109 -4.01 40.55 43.51
CA ALA A 109 -2.84 40.16 44.28
C ALA A 109 -1.74 39.75 43.31
N GLU A 110 -0.93 40.75 42.94
CA GLU A 110 0.21 40.59 42.06
C GLU A 110 1.20 39.59 42.65
N LYS A 111 1.47 38.50 41.93
CA LYS A 111 2.44 37.48 42.35
C LYS A 111 3.55 37.33 41.33
N GLU A 112 4.53 38.22 41.49
CA GLU A 112 5.96 38.01 41.32
C GLU A 112 6.42 37.09 40.17
N ALA A 113 7.05 37.70 39.15
CA ALA A 113 7.47 37.03 37.93
C ALA A 113 8.44 35.85 38.18
N PRO A 114 8.13 34.63 37.71
CA PRO A 114 9.06 33.51 37.79
C PRO A 114 10.23 33.73 36.81
N LYS A 115 11.45 33.79 37.34
CA LYS A 115 12.69 33.98 36.57
C LYS A 115 12.77 32.99 35.41
N ALA A 116 12.96 33.53 34.20
CA ALA A 116 13.02 32.74 32.97
C ALA A 116 14.15 31.71 33.01
N LYS A 117 13.79 30.42 32.95
CA LYS A 117 14.74 29.33 32.71
C LYS A 117 15.26 29.46 31.27
N PRO A 118 16.56 29.22 30.99
CA PRO A 118 17.08 29.27 29.64
C PRO A 118 16.37 28.23 28.76
N THR A 119 15.62 28.70 27.77
CA THR A 119 14.95 27.84 26.79
C THR A 119 16.00 27.07 26.01
N ARG A 120 16.10 25.75 26.25
CA ARG A 120 16.93 24.86 25.43
C ARG A 120 16.52 25.03 23.96
N PRO A 121 17.48 25.15 23.02
CA PRO A 121 17.15 25.26 21.61
C PRO A 121 16.34 24.04 21.20
N ARG A 122 15.13 24.26 20.66
CA ARG A 122 14.30 23.18 20.12
C ARG A 122 15.11 22.48 19.04
N SER A 123 15.23 21.15 19.11
CA SER A 123 15.94 20.40 18.08
C SER A 123 15.28 20.67 16.73
N LYS A 124 16.10 20.95 15.70
CA LYS A 124 15.61 21.06 14.33
C LYS A 124 15.04 19.71 13.93
N LEU A 125 13.71 19.60 13.94
CA LEU A 125 13.01 18.40 13.48
C LEU A 125 13.45 18.17 12.04
N ARG A 126 14.02 16.99 11.77
CA ARG A 126 14.42 16.61 10.42
C ARG A 126 13.17 16.53 9.55
N ALA A 127 13.24 17.00 8.30
CA ALA A 127 12.18 16.79 7.34
C ALA A 127 11.84 15.29 7.26
N ARG A 128 10.55 14.95 7.21
CA ARG A 128 10.11 13.57 7.00
C ARG A 128 10.62 13.09 5.65
N LYS A 129 11.04 11.83 5.56
CA LYS A 129 11.38 11.21 4.28
C LYS A 129 10.09 11.01 3.49
N ALA A 130 10.16 11.16 2.17
CA ALA A 130 9.05 10.77 1.28
C ALA A 130 8.72 9.28 1.47
N ALA A 131 7.43 8.94 1.38
CA ALA A 131 6.94 7.58 1.61
C ALA A 131 7.44 6.59 0.54
N MET A 132 7.50 7.00 -0.73
CA MET A 132 8.11 6.25 -1.83
C MET A 132 9.02 7.16 -2.66
N LYS A 133 9.74 6.57 -3.63
CA LYS A 133 10.50 7.29 -4.66
C LYS A 133 9.93 7.00 -6.05
N LEU A 134 10.08 7.95 -6.97
CA LEU A 134 9.73 7.81 -8.38
C LEU A 134 11.01 7.84 -9.24
N THR A 135 11.11 6.96 -10.24
CA THR A 135 12.18 7.07 -11.26
C THR A 135 11.89 8.24 -12.22
N PRO A 136 12.90 8.78 -12.94
CA PRO A 136 12.67 9.82 -13.94
C PRO A 136 11.65 9.41 -15.00
N SER A 137 11.70 8.16 -15.49
CA SER A 137 10.74 7.62 -16.46
C SER A 137 9.31 7.59 -15.92
N ALA A 138 9.13 7.22 -14.64
CA ALA A 138 7.81 7.26 -14.00
C ALA A 138 7.30 8.70 -13.83
N VAL A 139 8.17 9.66 -13.49
CA VAL A 139 7.82 11.09 -13.41
C VAL A 139 7.36 11.63 -14.77
N GLU A 140 8.07 11.31 -15.85
CA GLU A 140 7.71 11.73 -17.22
C GLU A 140 6.35 11.17 -17.63
N GLN A 141 6.10 9.87 -17.41
CA GLN A 141 4.81 9.28 -17.72
C GLN A 141 3.66 9.84 -16.88
N LEU A 142 3.88 10.07 -15.57
CA LEU A 142 2.86 10.71 -14.73
C LEU A 142 2.53 12.13 -15.18
N LYS A 143 3.51 12.90 -15.68
CA LYS A 143 3.25 14.22 -16.29
C LYS A 143 2.35 14.10 -17.52
N ALA A 144 2.63 13.15 -18.42
CA ALA A 144 1.81 12.90 -19.60
C ALA A 144 0.37 12.42 -19.28
N LEU A 145 0.19 11.74 -18.14
CA LEU A 145 -1.14 11.34 -17.63
C LEU A 145 -1.88 12.51 -16.95
N LEU A 146 -1.16 13.46 -16.34
CA LEU A 146 -1.75 14.65 -15.70
C LEU A 146 -2.07 15.78 -16.69
N ASP A 147 -1.40 15.83 -17.85
CA ASP A 147 -1.62 16.79 -18.94
C ASP A 147 -2.85 16.46 -19.82
N GLN A 148 -3.62 15.44 -19.44
CA GLN A 148 -4.89 15.09 -20.07
C GLN A 148 -5.97 16.15 -19.76
N PRO A 149 -7.00 16.31 -20.63
CA PRO A 149 -8.00 17.38 -20.49
C PRO A 149 -8.84 17.32 -19.20
N GLU A 150 -8.86 16.17 -18.52
CA GLU A 150 -9.36 16.03 -17.14
C GLU A 150 -8.17 15.69 -16.22
N PRO A 151 -7.50 16.68 -15.60
CA PRO A 151 -6.35 16.45 -14.73
C PRO A 151 -6.80 15.78 -13.42
N LYS A 152 -6.64 14.47 -13.33
CA LYS A 152 -6.98 13.65 -12.16
C LYS A 152 -5.73 13.24 -11.40
N LEU A 153 -5.77 13.33 -10.07
CA LEU A 153 -4.68 12.85 -9.22
C LEU A 153 -4.61 11.33 -9.30
N ILE A 154 -3.39 10.79 -9.31
CA ILE A 154 -3.15 9.35 -9.32
C ILE A 154 -2.90 8.90 -7.89
N LYS A 155 -3.71 7.96 -7.41
CA LYS A 155 -3.61 7.34 -6.09
C LYS A 155 -3.12 5.90 -6.22
N VAL A 156 -2.06 5.58 -5.48
CA VAL A 156 -1.50 4.23 -5.36
C VAL A 156 -2.11 3.54 -4.16
N GLY A 157 -2.72 2.38 -4.40
CA GLY A 157 -3.26 1.49 -3.37
C GLY A 157 -2.74 0.06 -3.53
N VAL A 158 -3.19 -0.83 -2.63
CA VAL A 158 -3.04 -2.27 -2.78
C VAL A 158 -4.41 -2.94 -2.72
N ARG A 159 -4.59 -4.02 -3.47
CA ARG A 159 -5.80 -4.86 -3.46
C ARG A 159 -5.39 -6.33 -3.31
N ASN A 160 -6.22 -7.13 -2.65
CA ASN A 160 -5.97 -8.57 -2.54
C ASN A 160 -6.09 -9.25 -3.92
N ARG A 161 -5.14 -10.15 -4.21
CA ARG A 161 -5.11 -10.99 -5.42
C ARG A 161 -4.61 -12.39 -5.05
N GLY A 162 -5.21 -13.43 -5.65
CA GLY A 162 -4.92 -14.81 -5.30
C GLY A 162 -5.34 -15.18 -3.87
N CYS A 163 -4.79 -16.26 -3.33
CA CYS A 163 -5.19 -16.79 -2.01
C CYS A 163 -4.83 -15.86 -0.84
N SER A 164 -3.66 -15.22 -0.88
CA SER A 164 -3.14 -14.38 0.22
C SER A 164 -2.29 -13.20 -0.25
N GLY A 165 -2.23 -12.92 -1.56
CA GLY A 165 -1.35 -11.90 -2.13
C GLY A 165 -1.95 -10.50 -2.08
N LEU A 166 -1.07 -9.50 -2.07
CA LEU A 166 -1.39 -8.11 -2.38
C LEU A 166 -0.90 -7.79 -3.80
N ALA A 167 -1.62 -6.93 -4.51
CA ALA A 167 -1.20 -6.38 -5.79
C ALA A 167 -1.35 -4.86 -5.77
N TYR A 168 -0.40 -4.14 -6.37
CA TYR A 168 -0.50 -2.69 -6.52
C TYR A 168 -1.66 -2.32 -7.45
N HIS A 169 -2.34 -1.22 -7.14
CA HIS A 169 -3.44 -0.71 -7.93
C HIS A 169 -3.34 0.81 -8.04
N LEU A 170 -3.65 1.35 -9.22
CA LEU A 170 -3.64 2.77 -9.51
C LEU A 170 -5.09 3.21 -9.78
N GLU A 171 -5.51 4.27 -9.10
CA GLU A 171 -6.86 4.84 -9.20
C GLU A 171 -6.76 6.33 -9.50
N TYR A 172 -7.57 6.81 -10.44
CA TYR A 172 -7.73 8.25 -10.71
C TYR A 172 -8.74 8.83 -9.71
N VAL A 173 -8.36 9.91 -9.03
CA VAL A 173 -9.20 10.60 -8.03
C VAL A 173 -9.15 12.11 -8.25
N ASP A 174 -10.28 12.80 -8.08
CA ASP A 174 -10.34 14.25 -8.29
C ASP A 174 -9.81 15.04 -7.08
N GLN A 175 -9.88 14.47 -5.87
CA GLN A 175 -9.46 15.09 -4.62
C GLN A 175 -8.73 14.07 -3.71
N PRO A 176 -7.77 14.53 -2.88
CA PRO A 176 -7.10 13.67 -1.90
C PRO A 176 -8.04 13.28 -0.74
N GLY A 177 -7.99 12.03 -0.32
CA GLY A 177 -8.69 11.56 0.88
C GLY A 177 -8.07 12.09 2.18
N THR A 178 -8.87 12.14 3.25
CA THR A 178 -8.46 12.68 4.57
C THR A 178 -7.26 11.97 5.20
N PHE A 179 -7.03 10.70 4.81
CA PHE A 179 -5.97 9.85 5.34
C PHE A 179 -4.94 9.45 4.26
N ASP A 180 -5.00 10.02 3.06
CA ASP A 180 -4.06 9.72 1.98
C ASP A 180 -2.76 10.50 2.18
N GLU A 181 -1.61 9.84 2.11
CA GLU A 181 -0.32 10.53 2.17
C GLU A 181 0.01 11.11 0.78
N THR A 182 0.30 12.41 0.72
CA THR A 182 0.75 13.07 -0.51
C THR A 182 2.27 12.92 -0.66
N VAL A 183 2.72 12.42 -1.80
CA VAL A 183 4.12 12.45 -2.23
C VAL A 183 4.26 13.39 -3.42
N GLU A 184 5.11 14.41 -3.29
CA GLU A 184 5.45 15.36 -4.34
C GLU A 184 6.93 15.17 -4.73
N GLN A 185 7.18 14.89 -6.01
CA GLN A 185 8.53 14.71 -6.55
C GLN A 185 8.59 15.29 -7.97
N ASP A 186 9.63 16.09 -8.27
CA ASP A 186 9.92 16.62 -9.62
C ASP A 186 8.74 17.36 -10.30
N GLY A 187 7.86 17.97 -9.50
CA GLY A 187 6.66 18.69 -9.93
C GLY A 187 5.40 17.82 -10.10
N VAL A 188 5.47 16.53 -9.80
CA VAL A 188 4.35 15.57 -9.86
C VAL A 188 3.83 15.28 -8.46
N LYS A 189 2.50 15.20 -8.32
CA LYS A 189 1.80 14.87 -7.08
C LYS A 189 1.15 13.49 -7.21
N VAL A 190 1.52 12.57 -6.32
CA VAL A 190 0.98 11.21 -6.22
C VAL A 190 0.38 11.03 -4.82
N LEU A 191 -0.76 10.35 -4.73
CA LEU A 191 -1.42 10.03 -3.47
C LEU A 191 -1.17 8.56 -3.10
N ILE A 192 -1.13 8.26 -1.80
CA ILE A 192 -0.98 6.89 -1.29
C ILE A 192 -2.15 6.60 -0.34
N ASP A 193 -2.90 5.52 -0.63
CA ASP A 193 -3.95 5.00 0.26
C ASP A 193 -3.32 4.62 1.62
N SER A 194 -3.93 5.07 2.71
CA SER A 194 -3.51 4.78 4.09
C SER A 194 -3.32 3.29 4.37
N LYS A 195 -4.14 2.43 3.75
CA LYS A 195 -4.05 0.97 3.86
C LYS A 195 -2.80 0.41 3.17
N ALA A 196 -2.38 1.06 2.09
CA ALA A 196 -1.25 0.67 1.26
C ALA A 196 0.08 1.25 1.75
N LEU A 197 0.04 2.33 2.54
CA LEU A 197 1.20 3.08 3.01
C LEU A 197 2.29 2.18 3.63
N PHE A 198 1.92 1.25 4.51
CA PHE A 198 2.89 0.31 5.14
C PHE A 198 3.47 -0.72 4.16
N SER A 199 2.71 -1.12 3.15
CA SER A 199 3.19 -2.03 2.11
C SER A 199 4.09 -1.32 1.09
N ILE A 200 3.90 -0.02 0.86
CA ILE A 200 4.60 0.77 -0.16
C ILE A 200 5.83 1.52 0.41
N ILE A 201 5.94 1.68 1.73
CA ILE A 201 6.97 2.54 2.31
C ILE A 201 8.41 2.11 1.95
N GLY A 202 9.16 3.03 1.36
CA GLY A 202 10.53 2.79 0.88
C GLY A 202 10.62 2.11 -0.49
N SER A 203 9.50 1.84 -1.18
CA SER A 203 9.53 1.34 -2.55
C SER A 203 9.95 2.42 -3.56
N GLU A 204 10.37 1.96 -4.73
CA GLU A 204 10.64 2.77 -5.91
C GLU A 204 9.65 2.41 -7.02
N MET A 205 8.93 3.40 -7.56
CA MET A 205 8.01 3.23 -8.67
C MET A 205 8.70 3.62 -9.98
N ASP A 206 8.68 2.70 -10.93
CA ASP A 206 9.33 2.78 -12.23
C ASP A 206 8.31 2.64 -13.37
N TRP A 207 8.66 3.07 -14.58
CA TRP A 207 7.83 2.90 -15.78
C TRP A 207 8.49 1.91 -16.74
N ALA A 208 7.80 0.81 -17.02
CA ALA A 208 8.25 -0.21 -17.97
C ALA A 208 7.36 -0.23 -19.20
N GLU A 209 7.97 0.05 -20.36
CA GLU A 209 7.35 -0.05 -21.67
C GLU A 209 7.96 -1.21 -22.45
N ASP A 210 7.17 -2.28 -22.58
CA ASP A 210 7.42 -3.42 -23.45
C ASP A 210 6.59 -3.27 -24.73
N LYS A 211 7.00 -3.93 -25.83
CA LYS A 211 6.34 -3.86 -27.15
C LYS A 211 4.85 -4.22 -27.17
N LEU A 212 4.35 -4.87 -26.12
CA LEU A 212 2.97 -5.34 -25.96
C LEU A 212 2.30 -4.83 -24.68
N SER A 213 3.02 -4.15 -23.78
CA SER A 213 2.48 -3.73 -22.48
C SER A 213 3.24 -2.54 -21.90
N GLN A 214 2.49 -1.54 -21.44
CA GLN A 214 2.98 -0.42 -20.65
C GLN A 214 2.46 -0.56 -19.22
N ARG A 215 3.35 -0.52 -18.22
CA ARG A 215 2.96 -0.63 -16.79
C ARG A 215 3.92 0.08 -15.86
N PHE A 216 3.38 0.55 -14.73
CA PHE A 216 4.19 0.92 -13.58
C PHE A 216 4.69 -0.35 -12.87
N VAL A 217 5.98 -0.38 -12.53
CA VAL A 217 6.65 -1.49 -11.84
C VAL A 217 7.15 -0.97 -10.49
N PHE A 218 6.83 -1.69 -9.42
CA PHE A 218 7.17 -1.28 -8.06
C PHE A 218 8.27 -2.18 -7.49
N ARG A 219 9.43 -1.59 -7.20
CA ARG A 219 10.56 -2.28 -6.57
C ARG A 219 10.53 -1.99 -5.08
N ASN A 220 10.13 -2.96 -4.28
CA ASN A 220 9.91 -2.80 -2.85
C ASN A 220 10.84 -3.72 -2.04
N PRO A 221 11.79 -3.17 -1.25
CA PRO A 221 12.77 -3.98 -0.51
C PRO A 221 12.16 -4.73 0.68
N ASN A 222 10.88 -4.51 1.01
CA ASN A 222 10.20 -5.19 2.11
C ASN A 222 9.42 -6.45 1.66
N ILE A 223 9.35 -6.74 0.35
CA ILE A 223 8.69 -7.95 -0.15
C ILE A 223 9.45 -9.19 0.36
N LYS A 224 8.72 -10.13 0.96
CA LYS A 224 9.24 -11.42 1.40
C LYS A 224 9.16 -12.47 0.30
N GLU A 225 8.01 -12.53 -0.38
CA GLU A 225 7.67 -13.54 -1.37
C GLU A 225 6.87 -12.89 -2.51
N GLU A 226 7.14 -13.31 -3.74
CA GLU A 226 6.40 -12.89 -4.94
C GLU A 226 5.74 -14.12 -5.57
N CYS A 227 4.50 -13.97 -6.06
CA CYS A 227 3.81 -15.05 -6.73
C CYS A 227 4.51 -15.39 -8.05
N GLY A 228 4.56 -16.68 -8.44
CA GLY A 228 5.27 -17.11 -9.65
C GLY A 228 4.79 -16.53 -10.99
N CYS A 229 3.67 -15.79 -11.01
CA CYS A 229 3.20 -15.01 -12.16
C CYS A 229 3.63 -13.53 -12.14
N GLY A 230 4.24 -13.03 -11.05
CA GLY A 230 4.66 -11.63 -10.89
C GLY A 230 3.53 -10.61 -10.63
N GLU A 231 2.28 -11.06 -10.50
CA GLU A 231 1.12 -10.16 -10.34
C GLU A 231 0.79 -9.80 -8.88
N SER A 232 1.37 -10.51 -7.91
CA SER A 232 1.08 -10.31 -6.49
C SER A 232 2.25 -10.69 -5.58
N PHE A 233 2.32 -10.07 -4.41
CA PHE A 233 3.43 -10.14 -3.46
C PHE A 233 2.93 -10.24 -2.00
N MET A 234 3.85 -10.62 -1.10
CA MET A 234 3.64 -10.64 0.35
C MET A 234 4.74 -9.83 1.06
N VAL A 235 4.37 -9.08 2.11
CA VAL A 235 5.24 -8.17 2.89
C VAL A 235 5.36 -8.65 4.34
#